data_AF-B3KUF3-F1
#
_entry.id   AF-B3KUF3-F1
#
_cell.length_a   1.000
_cell.length_b   1.000
_cell.length_c   1.000
_cell.angle_alpha   90.00
_cell.angle_beta   90.00
_cell.angle_gamma   90.00
#
_symmetry.space_group_name_H-M   'P 1'
#
loop_
_entity.id
_entity.type
_entity.pdbx_description
1 polymer ?
#
loop_
_entity_poly.entity_id
_entity_poly.type
_entity_poly.pdbx_seq_one_letter_code
_entity_poly.pdbx_strand_id
1 'polypeptide(L)'
;MTTQPPNPTFSLLQIGQRIVCLVLDKSGSMATGNRLNRLNQAGQLFLLQTVELGSWVGMVTFDSAAHVQSELIQINSGSDRDTLAKRLPAAASGGTSICSGLRSAFTVIRKKYPTDGSEIVLLTDGEDNTISGCFNEVKQSGAIIHTVALGPSAAQELEELSKMTGGLQTYASDQVQNNGLIDAFGALSSGNGAVSQRSIQLESKGLTLQNSQWMNGTVIVDSTVGKDTLFLITWTTQPPQILLWDPSGQKQGGFVVDKNTKMAYLQIPGIAKVGTWKYSLQASSQTLTLTVTSRASNATLPPITVTSKTNKDTSKFPNSQGQCHSPD
;
A
#
# COMPACT_ATOMS: atom_id res chain seq x y z
N MET A 1 -27.26 -50.61 -18.39
CA MET A 1 -25.95 -49.98 -18.65
C MET A 1 -25.77 -48.87 -17.63
N THR A 2 -24.79 -48.98 -16.74
CA THR A 2 -24.46 -47.95 -15.74
C THR A 2 -23.49 -46.98 -16.38
N THR A 3 -23.98 -45.82 -16.82
CA THR A 3 -23.15 -44.76 -17.39
C THR A 3 -22.37 -44.09 -16.27
N GLN A 4 -21.05 -44.26 -16.27
CA GLN A 4 -20.15 -43.63 -15.31
C GLN A 4 -20.15 -42.11 -15.55
N PRO A 5 -20.30 -41.28 -14.49
CA PRO A 5 -20.29 -39.83 -14.65
C PRO A 5 -18.94 -39.36 -15.21
N PRO A 6 -18.92 -38.29 -16.02
CA PRO A 6 -17.70 -37.77 -16.60
C PRO A 6 -16.71 -37.38 -15.50
N ASN A 7 -15.43 -37.67 -15.73
CA ASN A 7 -14.38 -37.33 -14.78
C ASN A 7 -14.36 -35.82 -14.55
N PRO A 8 -14.42 -35.35 -13.29
CA PRO A 8 -14.34 -33.94 -12.99
C PRO A 8 -12.95 -33.41 -13.39
N THR A 9 -12.93 -32.44 -14.29
CA THR A 9 -11.77 -31.58 -14.51
C THR A 9 -11.78 -30.45 -13.49
N PHE A 10 -10.71 -30.35 -12.71
CA PHE A 10 -10.45 -29.20 -11.85
C PHE A 10 -9.15 -28.52 -12.30
N SER A 11 -9.15 -27.20 -12.27
CA SER A 11 -7.94 -26.39 -12.48
C SER A 11 -7.36 -26.04 -11.12
N LEU A 12 -6.11 -26.46 -10.88
CA LEU A 12 -5.37 -26.05 -9.70
C LEU A 12 -4.69 -24.70 -9.98
N LEU A 13 -5.20 -23.62 -9.40
CA LEU A 13 -4.53 -22.33 -9.41
C LEU A 13 -3.48 -22.34 -8.29
N GLN A 14 -2.22 -22.55 -8.67
CA GLN A 14 -1.10 -22.51 -7.74
C GLN A 14 -0.67 -21.06 -7.50
N ILE A 15 -0.27 -20.73 -6.27
CA ILE A 15 0.25 -19.41 -5.92
C ILE A 15 1.49 -19.12 -6.78
N GLY A 16 1.32 -18.27 -7.80
CA GLY A 16 2.41 -17.74 -8.61
C GLY A 16 3.10 -16.57 -7.92
N GLN A 17 4.28 -16.18 -8.42
CA GLN A 17 4.90 -14.92 -8.03
C GLN A 17 3.96 -13.76 -8.38
N ARG A 18 3.70 -12.89 -7.41
CA ARG A 18 2.82 -11.73 -7.59
C ARG A 18 3.39 -10.81 -8.67
N ILE A 19 2.56 -10.39 -9.62
CA ILE A 19 2.93 -9.43 -10.67
C ILE A 19 2.14 -8.16 -10.42
N VAL A 20 2.83 -7.06 -10.13
CA VAL A 20 2.21 -5.78 -9.81
C VAL A 20 2.76 -4.68 -10.72
N CYS A 21 1.89 -3.80 -11.21
CA CYS A 21 2.31 -2.53 -11.78
C CYS A 21 1.72 -1.36 -10.99
N LEU A 22 2.59 -0.52 -10.43
CA LEU A 22 2.18 0.77 -9.88
C LEU A 22 1.80 1.70 -11.03
N VAL A 23 0.62 2.30 -10.97
CA VAL A 23 0.15 3.29 -11.95
C VAL A 23 -0.15 4.58 -11.21
N LEU A 24 0.68 5.58 -11.43
CA LEU A 24 0.80 6.75 -10.56
C LEU A 24 0.40 8.03 -11.31
N ASP A 25 -0.63 8.70 -10.82
CA ASP A 25 -1.07 9.97 -11.36
C ASP A 25 -0.09 11.09 -11.01
N LYS A 26 0.46 11.74 -12.03
CA LYS A 26 1.30 12.95 -11.90
C LYS A 26 0.72 14.13 -12.69
N SER A 27 -0.58 14.09 -13.00
CA SER A 27 -1.31 15.19 -13.64
C SER A 27 -1.31 16.46 -12.80
N GLY A 28 -1.67 17.60 -13.39
CA GLY A 28 -1.66 18.90 -12.71
C GLY A 28 -2.55 18.97 -11.47
N SER A 29 -3.68 18.27 -11.44
CA SER A 29 -4.62 18.27 -10.30
C SER A 29 -4.00 17.66 -9.04
N MET A 30 -3.01 16.78 -9.20
CA MET A 30 -2.23 16.21 -8.10
C MET A 30 -1.32 17.22 -7.37
N ALA A 31 -1.10 18.41 -7.94
CA ALA A 31 -0.43 19.51 -7.25
C ALA A 31 -1.33 20.18 -6.19
N THR A 32 -2.64 19.92 -6.23
CA THR A 32 -3.61 20.48 -5.28
C THR A 32 -3.40 19.91 -3.88
N GLY A 33 -3.23 20.80 -2.90
CA GLY A 33 -3.07 20.43 -1.50
C GLY A 33 -1.88 19.51 -1.27
N ASN A 34 -2.14 18.28 -0.78
CA ASN A 34 -1.11 17.31 -0.41
C ASN A 34 -1.25 15.97 -1.17
N ARG A 35 -1.89 15.98 -2.35
CA ARG A 35 -2.20 14.78 -3.16
C ARG A 35 -0.94 14.05 -3.61
N LEU A 36 -0.01 14.73 -4.29
CA LEU A 36 1.24 14.12 -4.75
C LEU A 36 2.10 13.57 -3.61
N ASN A 37 2.19 14.29 -2.49
CA ASN A 37 2.94 13.80 -1.32
C ASN A 37 2.31 12.54 -0.73
N ARG A 38 0.97 12.48 -0.62
CA ARG A 38 0.27 11.27 -0.21
C ARG A 38 0.52 10.13 -1.19
N LEU A 39 0.43 10.37 -2.50
CA LEU A 39 0.80 9.37 -3.51
C LEU A 39 2.20 8.80 -3.25
N ASN A 40 3.19 9.67 -3.01
CA ASN A 40 4.56 9.26 -2.76
C ASN A 40 4.72 8.50 -1.43
N GLN A 41 4.07 8.93 -0.36
CA GLN A 41 4.06 8.24 0.93
C GLN A 41 3.49 6.82 0.80
N ALA A 42 2.36 6.69 0.09
CA ALA A 42 1.72 5.42 -0.21
C ALA A 42 2.61 4.52 -1.08
N GLY A 43 3.17 5.07 -2.16
CA GLY A 43 4.07 4.35 -3.05
C GLY A 43 5.31 3.84 -2.32
N GLN A 44 5.91 4.65 -1.43
CA GLN A 44 7.02 4.22 -0.59
C GLN A 44 6.61 3.10 0.36
N LEU A 45 5.48 3.23 1.07
CA LEU A 45 5.02 2.17 1.97
C LEU A 45 4.78 0.85 1.21
N PHE A 46 4.15 0.92 0.04
CA PHE A 46 3.91 -0.25 -0.79
C PHE A 46 5.21 -0.96 -1.17
N LEU A 47 6.17 -0.19 -1.69
CA LEU A 47 7.43 -0.71 -2.19
C LEU A 47 8.34 -1.21 -1.08
N LEU A 48 8.37 -0.54 0.06
CA LEU A 48 9.26 -0.90 1.17
C LEU A 48 8.68 -2.03 2.03
N GLN A 49 7.35 -2.08 2.20
CA GLN A 49 6.72 -2.96 3.19
C GLN A 49 5.58 -3.82 2.66
N THR A 50 4.72 -3.33 1.77
CA THR A 50 3.57 -4.15 1.35
C THR A 50 3.97 -5.27 0.41
N VAL A 51 4.73 -4.97 -0.64
CA VAL A 51 5.05 -5.97 -1.67
C VAL A 51 6.01 -7.04 -1.14
N GLU A 52 5.75 -8.31 -1.43
CA GLU A 52 6.51 -9.44 -0.92
C GLU A 52 7.83 -9.66 -1.68
N LEU A 53 8.78 -10.38 -1.06
CA LEU A 53 9.97 -10.84 -1.76
C LEU A 53 9.59 -11.84 -2.87
N GLY A 54 10.27 -11.77 -4.01
CA GLY A 54 10.03 -12.62 -5.18
C GLY A 54 8.94 -12.10 -6.13
N SER A 55 8.19 -11.06 -5.74
CA SER A 55 7.19 -10.38 -6.56
C SER A 55 7.85 -9.60 -7.71
N TRP A 56 7.17 -9.52 -8.84
CA TRP A 56 7.55 -8.69 -9.99
C TRP A 56 6.82 -7.35 -9.91
N VAL A 57 7.58 -6.25 -9.94
CA VAL A 57 7.02 -4.90 -9.81
C VAL A 57 7.46 -4.02 -10.98
N GLY A 58 6.48 -3.42 -11.64
CA GLY A 58 6.64 -2.38 -12.64
C GLY A 58 6.11 -1.04 -12.14
N MET A 59 6.45 0.04 -12.83
CA MET A 59 5.99 1.37 -12.47
C MET A 59 5.74 2.22 -13.71
N VAL A 60 4.55 2.80 -13.78
CA VAL A 60 4.11 3.73 -14.81
C VAL A 60 3.60 4.98 -14.10
N THR A 61 4.05 6.15 -14.53
CA THR A 61 3.42 7.42 -14.16
C THR A 61 2.59 7.91 -15.34
N PHE A 62 1.53 8.67 -15.12
CA PHE A 62 0.76 9.26 -16.21
C PHE A 62 0.34 10.70 -15.92
N ASP A 63 0.20 11.45 -17.00
CA ASP A 63 -0.46 12.75 -17.08
C ASP A 63 -1.40 12.71 -18.30
N SER A 64 -1.17 13.54 -19.33
CA SER A 64 -1.84 13.42 -20.63
C SER A 64 -1.45 12.14 -21.37
N ALA A 65 -0.27 11.60 -21.08
CA ALA A 65 0.23 10.32 -21.60
C ALA A 65 0.88 9.50 -20.49
N ALA A 66 1.16 8.24 -20.77
CA ALA A 66 1.87 7.36 -19.83
C ALA A 66 3.38 7.38 -20.08
N HIS A 67 4.13 7.28 -18.98
CA HIS A 67 5.58 7.26 -18.95
C HIS A 67 6.02 6.06 -18.11
N VAL A 68 6.73 5.12 -18.71
CA VAL A 68 7.24 3.94 -18.01
C VAL A 68 8.44 4.35 -17.17
N GLN A 69 8.29 4.29 -15.85
CA GLN A 69 9.38 4.54 -14.90
C GLN A 69 10.20 3.28 -14.66
N SER A 70 9.58 2.10 -14.70
CA SER A 70 10.27 0.83 -14.64
C SER A 70 9.51 -0.26 -15.37
N GLU A 71 10.24 -1.04 -16.15
CA GLU A 71 9.80 -2.38 -16.55
C GLU A 71 9.68 -3.29 -15.31
N LEU A 72 9.08 -4.48 -15.48
CA LEU A 72 8.98 -5.48 -14.42
C LEU A 72 10.37 -5.95 -13.96
N ILE A 73 10.71 -5.60 -12.72
CA ILE A 73 11.86 -6.13 -11.98
C ILE A 73 11.39 -7.03 -10.84
N GLN A 74 12.17 -8.04 -10.50
CA GLN A 74 11.85 -8.91 -9.37
C GLN A 74 12.43 -8.32 -8.08
N ILE A 75 11.64 -8.33 -7.01
CA ILE A 75 12.04 -7.82 -5.69
C ILE A 75 12.77 -8.92 -4.93
N ASN A 76 14.10 -8.93 -5.02
CA ASN A 76 14.96 -9.91 -4.33
C ASN A 76 15.72 -9.30 -3.15
N SER A 77 15.69 -7.98 -3.01
CA SER A 77 16.48 -7.25 -2.02
C SER A 77 15.84 -5.90 -1.65
N GLY A 78 16.33 -5.29 -0.56
CA GLY A 78 15.99 -3.90 -0.22
C GLY A 78 16.42 -2.91 -1.32
N SER A 79 17.55 -3.15 -1.99
CA SER A 79 18.03 -2.29 -3.08
C SER A 79 17.11 -2.28 -4.30
N ASP A 80 16.38 -3.37 -4.58
CA ASP A 80 15.38 -3.39 -5.66
C ASP A 80 14.21 -2.47 -5.32
N ARG A 81 13.79 -2.47 -4.04
CA ARG A 81 12.73 -1.60 -3.52
C ARG A 81 13.16 -0.13 -3.58
N ASP A 82 14.38 0.17 -3.14
CA ASP A 82 14.95 1.52 -3.21
C ASP A 82 15.07 2.02 -4.65
N THR A 83 15.38 1.13 -5.59
CA THR A 83 15.49 1.46 -7.02
C THR A 83 14.14 1.93 -7.58
N LEU A 84 13.04 1.29 -7.19
CA LEU A 84 11.69 1.72 -7.58
C LEU A 84 11.26 2.98 -6.83
N ALA A 85 11.52 3.05 -5.52
CA ALA A 85 11.12 4.18 -4.69
C ALA A 85 11.73 5.52 -5.17
N LYS A 86 12.97 5.48 -5.69
CA LYS A 86 13.64 6.65 -6.29
C LYS A 86 12.97 7.18 -7.57
N ARG A 87 12.06 6.42 -8.18
CA ARG A 87 11.35 6.79 -9.42
C ARG A 87 9.92 7.25 -9.19
N LEU A 88 9.51 7.40 -7.93
CA LEU A 88 8.24 8.03 -7.58
C LEU A 88 8.19 9.48 -8.12
N PRO A 89 7.02 9.96 -8.55
CA PRO A 89 6.89 11.24 -9.24
C PRO A 89 7.24 12.42 -8.32
N ALA A 90 8.21 13.24 -8.75
CA ALA A 90 8.67 14.40 -7.98
C ALA A 90 7.79 15.64 -8.13
N ALA A 91 7.06 15.78 -9.25
CA ALA A 91 6.22 16.93 -9.54
C ALA A 91 4.96 16.54 -10.31
N ALA A 92 3.91 17.33 -10.13
CA ALA A 92 2.61 17.18 -10.77
C ALA A 92 2.43 18.25 -11.86
N SER A 93 2.07 17.82 -13.07
CA SER A 93 1.92 18.70 -14.24
C SER A 93 1.20 17.97 -15.38
N GLY A 94 0.57 18.73 -16.28
CA GLY A 94 -0.08 18.17 -17.48
C GLY A 94 -1.54 17.84 -17.27
N GLY A 95 -2.19 17.30 -18.30
CA GLY A 95 -3.58 16.81 -18.21
C GLY A 95 -3.66 15.44 -17.55
N THR A 96 -4.82 14.80 -17.66
CA THR A 96 -5.11 13.51 -17.01
C THR A 96 -5.62 12.52 -18.04
N SER A 97 -5.04 11.32 -18.06
CA SER A 97 -5.48 10.18 -18.88
C SER A 97 -5.16 8.87 -18.16
N ILE A 98 -6.07 8.43 -17.29
CA ILE A 98 -5.96 7.19 -16.52
C ILE A 98 -5.84 5.99 -17.48
N CYS A 99 -6.63 5.97 -18.56
CA CYS A 99 -6.57 4.91 -19.55
C CYS A 99 -5.21 4.78 -20.23
N SER A 100 -4.47 5.88 -20.43
CA SER A 100 -3.10 5.82 -20.94
C SER A 100 -2.19 5.08 -19.96
N GLY A 101 -2.30 5.38 -18.67
CA GLY A 101 -1.57 4.69 -17.60
C GLY A 101 -1.86 3.19 -17.57
N LEU A 102 -3.15 2.81 -17.60
CA LEU A 102 -3.58 1.41 -17.59
C LEU A 102 -3.09 0.63 -18.82
N ARG A 103 -3.25 1.18 -20.03
CA ARG A 103 -2.79 0.55 -21.28
C ARG A 103 -1.26 0.36 -21.28
N SER A 104 -0.52 1.34 -20.76
CA SER A 104 0.93 1.24 -20.62
C SER A 104 1.33 0.18 -19.60
N ALA A 105 0.65 0.10 -18.46
CA ALA A 105 0.86 -0.94 -17.46
C ALA A 105 0.64 -2.35 -18.04
N PHE A 106 -0.44 -2.55 -18.80
CA PHE A 106 -0.66 -3.81 -19.51
C PHE A 106 0.48 -4.14 -20.48
N THR A 107 1.01 -3.14 -21.18
CA THR A 107 2.14 -3.32 -22.09
C THR A 107 3.41 -3.71 -21.33
N VAL A 108 3.70 -3.07 -20.20
CA VAL A 108 4.83 -3.41 -19.32
C VAL A 108 4.72 -4.85 -18.81
N ILE A 109 3.52 -5.27 -18.39
CA ILE A 109 3.28 -6.62 -17.88
C ILE A 109 3.47 -7.66 -18.99
N ARG A 110 2.86 -7.43 -20.17
CA ARG A 110 2.90 -8.35 -21.34
C ARG A 110 4.29 -8.63 -21.89
N LYS A 111 5.29 -7.81 -21.57
CA LYS A 111 6.68 -8.10 -21.95
C LYS A 111 7.23 -9.37 -21.29
N LYS A 112 6.67 -9.80 -20.15
CA LYS A 112 7.11 -11.01 -19.44
C LYS A 112 5.99 -11.98 -19.10
N TYR A 113 4.79 -11.49 -18.82
CA TYR A 113 3.70 -12.30 -18.27
C TYR A 113 2.35 -11.92 -18.89
N PRO A 114 1.35 -12.81 -18.88
CA PRO A 114 -0.02 -12.42 -19.18
C PRO A 114 -0.52 -11.36 -18.18
N THR A 115 -1.47 -10.53 -18.62
CA THR A 115 -2.14 -9.57 -17.71
C THR A 115 -3.17 -10.24 -16.81
N ASP A 116 -3.64 -11.43 -17.18
CA ASP A 116 -4.63 -12.17 -16.40
C ASP A 116 -4.06 -12.57 -15.04
N GLY A 117 -4.76 -12.22 -13.96
CA GLY A 117 -4.31 -12.41 -12.58
C GLY A 117 -3.17 -11.49 -12.12
N SER A 118 -2.68 -10.58 -12.96
CA SER A 118 -1.76 -9.52 -12.53
C SER A 118 -2.52 -8.41 -11.81
N GLU A 119 -1.82 -7.64 -10.98
CA GLU A 119 -2.40 -6.56 -10.18
C GLU A 119 -1.91 -5.19 -10.68
N ILE A 120 -2.83 -4.24 -10.74
CA ILE A 120 -2.52 -2.82 -10.90
C ILE A 120 -2.87 -2.12 -9.60
N VAL A 121 -1.97 -1.28 -9.11
CA VAL A 121 -2.27 -0.38 -8.00
C VAL A 121 -2.29 1.04 -8.55
N LEU A 122 -3.49 1.56 -8.77
CA LEU A 122 -3.77 2.87 -9.36
C LEU A 122 -3.95 3.92 -8.25
N LEU A 123 -3.07 4.92 -8.21
CA LEU A 123 -3.14 6.06 -7.30
C LEU A 123 -3.45 7.32 -8.10
N THR A 124 -4.60 7.93 -7.86
CA THR A 124 -5.09 9.10 -8.60
C THR A 124 -6.06 9.90 -7.74
N ASP A 125 -6.23 11.19 -8.03
CA ASP A 125 -7.35 11.96 -7.47
C ASP A 125 -8.69 11.66 -8.16
N GLY A 126 -8.65 10.92 -9.28
CA GLY A 126 -9.82 10.43 -10.00
C GLY A 126 -10.53 11.48 -10.82
N GLU A 127 -9.94 12.66 -11.02
CA GLU A 127 -10.52 13.77 -11.79
C GLU A 127 -10.32 13.56 -13.31
N ASP A 128 -10.84 12.44 -13.83
CA ASP A 128 -10.81 12.06 -15.25
C ASP A 128 -12.20 11.53 -15.68
N ASN A 129 -12.81 12.16 -16.68
CA ASN A 129 -14.13 11.78 -17.20
C ASN A 129 -14.06 10.83 -18.42
N THR A 130 -12.87 10.34 -18.78
CA THR A 130 -12.63 9.49 -19.96
C THR A 130 -12.32 8.02 -19.61
N ILE A 131 -12.39 7.65 -18.32
CA ILE A 131 -12.03 6.32 -17.80
C ILE A 131 -12.84 5.20 -18.49
N SER A 132 -14.11 5.44 -18.78
CA SER A 132 -14.99 4.48 -19.46
C SER A 132 -14.46 4.04 -20.83
N GLY A 133 -13.62 4.86 -21.47
CA GLY A 133 -12.99 4.60 -22.77
C GLY A 133 -12.04 3.39 -22.78
N CYS A 134 -11.64 2.86 -21.63
CA CYS A 134 -10.81 1.64 -21.55
C CYS A 134 -11.46 0.49 -20.75
N PHE A 135 -12.74 0.58 -20.38
CA PHE A 135 -13.42 -0.49 -19.62
C PHE A 135 -13.40 -1.85 -20.32
N ASN A 136 -13.59 -1.88 -21.64
CA ASN A 136 -13.54 -3.14 -22.39
C ASN A 136 -12.14 -3.76 -22.39
N GLU A 137 -11.11 -2.94 -22.54
CA GLU A 137 -9.71 -3.41 -22.50
C GLU A 137 -9.33 -3.90 -21.10
N VAL A 138 -9.79 -3.20 -20.05
CA VAL A 138 -9.63 -3.61 -18.65
C VAL A 138 -10.26 -4.98 -18.40
N LYS A 139 -11.54 -5.17 -18.79
CA LYS A 139 -12.22 -6.46 -18.64
C LYS A 139 -11.53 -7.59 -19.40
N GLN A 140 -11.08 -7.32 -20.63
CA GLN A 140 -10.38 -8.30 -21.46
C GLN A 140 -8.96 -8.61 -20.95
N SER A 141 -8.36 -7.71 -20.17
CA SER A 141 -6.99 -7.91 -19.66
C SER A 141 -6.90 -9.01 -18.62
N GLY A 142 -7.98 -9.28 -17.86
CA GLY A 142 -7.96 -10.16 -16.69
C GLY A 142 -7.17 -9.62 -15.49
N ALA A 143 -6.67 -8.38 -15.57
CA ALA A 143 -5.94 -7.76 -14.47
C ALA A 143 -6.88 -7.30 -13.36
N ILE A 144 -6.40 -7.39 -12.12
CA ILE A 144 -7.08 -6.91 -10.92
C ILE A 144 -6.62 -5.48 -10.67
N ILE A 145 -7.53 -4.50 -10.70
CA ILE A 145 -7.20 -3.09 -10.51
C ILE A 145 -7.60 -2.66 -9.10
N HIS A 146 -6.61 -2.40 -8.26
CA HIS A 146 -6.80 -1.74 -6.98
C HIS A 146 -6.75 -0.22 -7.17
N THR A 147 -7.70 0.51 -6.59
CA THR A 147 -7.77 1.97 -6.69
C THR A 147 -7.61 2.65 -5.33
N VAL A 148 -6.79 3.70 -5.33
CA VAL A 148 -6.59 4.59 -4.19
C VAL A 148 -6.95 5.99 -4.65
N ALA A 149 -8.13 6.45 -4.23
CA ALA A 149 -8.61 7.79 -4.51
C ALA A 149 -7.98 8.80 -3.54
N LEU A 150 -7.26 9.77 -4.07
CA LEU A 150 -6.48 10.78 -3.32
C LEU A 150 -7.15 12.16 -3.27
N GLY A 151 -8.27 12.33 -3.97
CA GLY A 151 -9.05 13.57 -4.01
C GLY A 151 -10.53 13.32 -3.72
N PRO A 152 -11.28 14.34 -3.26
CA PRO A 152 -12.68 14.21 -2.86
C PRO A 152 -13.66 14.16 -4.03
N SER A 153 -13.19 14.32 -5.26
CA SER A 153 -14.02 14.45 -6.46
C SER A 153 -13.67 13.40 -7.50
N ALA A 154 -13.27 12.21 -7.04
CA ALA A 154 -13.01 11.08 -7.92
C ALA A 154 -14.27 10.71 -8.72
N ALA A 155 -14.11 10.51 -10.03
CA ALA A 155 -15.17 10.05 -10.90
C ALA A 155 -15.69 8.67 -10.46
N GLN A 156 -16.99 8.43 -10.65
CA GLN A 156 -17.63 7.17 -10.25
C GLN A 156 -16.99 5.97 -10.98
N GLU A 157 -16.53 6.20 -12.21
CA GLU A 157 -15.86 5.24 -13.07
C GLU A 157 -14.56 4.70 -12.46
N LEU A 158 -13.90 5.46 -11.56
CA LEU A 158 -12.73 4.97 -10.82
C LEU A 158 -13.11 3.81 -9.87
N GLU A 159 -14.28 3.89 -9.25
CA GLU A 159 -14.79 2.80 -8.41
C GLU A 159 -15.15 1.56 -9.25
N GLU A 160 -15.70 1.81 -10.44
CA GLU A 160 -16.12 0.75 -11.35
C GLU A 160 -14.93 -0.10 -11.81
N LEU A 161 -13.74 0.49 -11.99
CA LEU A 161 -12.51 -0.26 -12.30
C LEU A 161 -12.21 -1.35 -11.26
N SER A 162 -12.26 -1.01 -9.97
CA SER A 162 -12.04 -1.98 -8.89
C SER A 162 -13.17 -3.00 -8.83
N LYS A 163 -14.43 -2.54 -8.89
CA LYS A 163 -15.61 -3.43 -8.82
C LYS A 163 -15.63 -4.44 -9.96
N MET A 164 -15.32 -4.04 -11.20
CA MET A 164 -15.37 -4.93 -12.36
C MET A 164 -14.21 -5.92 -12.44
N THR A 165 -13.11 -5.65 -11.75
CA THR A 165 -11.91 -6.50 -11.75
C THR A 165 -11.70 -7.28 -10.45
N GLY A 166 -12.58 -7.10 -9.46
CA GLY A 166 -12.44 -7.71 -8.13
C GLY A 166 -11.31 -7.09 -7.28
N GLY A 167 -10.85 -5.89 -7.66
CA GLY A 167 -9.83 -5.15 -6.93
C GLY A 167 -10.37 -4.42 -5.71
N LEU A 168 -9.45 -3.92 -4.89
CA LEU A 168 -9.76 -3.17 -3.67
C LEU A 168 -9.94 -1.69 -4.01
N GLN A 169 -11.00 -1.08 -3.48
CA GLN A 169 -11.20 0.35 -3.53
C GLN A 169 -10.89 0.94 -2.16
N THR A 170 -10.10 2.00 -2.15
CA THR A 170 -9.77 2.72 -0.94
C THR A 170 -9.81 4.22 -1.17
N TYR A 171 -10.21 4.96 -0.15
CA TYR A 171 -10.33 6.40 -0.19
C TYR A 171 -9.43 7.03 0.86
N ALA A 172 -8.47 7.81 0.39
CA ALA A 172 -7.50 8.52 1.20
C ALA A 172 -7.72 10.02 1.01
N SER A 173 -8.79 10.53 1.63
CA SER A 173 -9.23 11.93 1.52
C SER A 173 -8.16 12.93 1.95
N ASP A 174 -8.39 14.21 1.61
CA ASP A 174 -7.53 15.34 2.00
C ASP A 174 -7.41 15.55 3.52
N GLN A 175 -8.23 14.86 4.33
CA GLN A 175 -8.18 14.91 5.78
C GLN A 175 -7.07 13.98 6.32
N VAL A 176 -5.87 14.52 6.45
CA VAL A 176 -4.64 13.85 6.93
C VAL A 176 -4.76 13.27 8.36
N GLN A 177 -5.82 13.61 9.10
CA GLN A 177 -6.09 13.09 10.44
C GLN A 177 -6.33 11.58 10.47
N ASN A 178 -6.78 11.01 9.34
CA ASN A 178 -6.99 9.59 9.21
C ASN A 178 -5.79 8.93 8.54
N ASN A 179 -5.32 7.82 9.11
CA ASN A 179 -4.33 6.94 8.49
C ASN A 179 -4.90 6.16 7.30
N GLY A 180 -6.03 6.58 6.73
CA GLY A 180 -6.77 5.84 5.70
C GLY A 180 -5.92 5.54 4.47
N LEU A 181 -4.95 6.40 4.11
CA LEU A 181 -3.98 6.09 3.07
C LEU A 181 -3.10 4.89 3.45
N ILE A 182 -2.57 4.89 4.66
CA ILE A 182 -1.64 3.86 5.09
C ILE A 182 -2.39 2.54 5.34
N ASP A 183 -3.57 2.61 5.95
CA ASP A 183 -4.44 1.45 6.18
C ASP A 183 -4.90 0.85 4.84
N ALA A 184 -5.18 1.68 3.83
CA ALA A 184 -5.49 1.24 2.47
C ALA A 184 -4.35 0.39 1.89
N PHE A 185 -3.10 0.84 2.05
CA PHE A 185 -1.93 0.10 1.58
C PHE A 185 -1.61 -1.15 2.40
N GLY A 186 -1.96 -1.17 3.69
CA GLY A 186 -1.98 -2.39 4.49
C GLY A 186 -2.95 -3.43 3.91
N ALA A 187 -4.14 -2.99 3.47
CA ALA A 187 -5.15 -3.86 2.85
C ALA A 187 -4.72 -4.42 1.47
N LEU A 188 -3.79 -3.75 0.77
CA LEU A 188 -3.22 -4.22 -0.50
C LEU A 188 -2.15 -5.31 -0.33
N SER A 189 -1.94 -5.82 0.88
CA SER A 189 -1.09 -7.00 1.10
C SER A 189 -1.68 -8.22 0.37
N SER A 190 -0.85 -9.05 -0.27
CA SER A 190 -1.37 -10.16 -1.07
C SER A 190 -2.15 -11.16 -0.20
N GLY A 191 -3.38 -11.46 -0.59
CA GLY A 191 -4.16 -12.57 -0.03
C GLY A 191 -3.61 -13.95 -0.41
N ASN A 192 -2.71 -14.01 -1.40
CA ASN A 192 -2.18 -15.25 -1.98
C ASN A 192 -0.68 -15.45 -1.68
N GLY A 193 0.05 -14.44 -1.21
CA GLY A 193 1.44 -14.59 -0.78
C GLY A 193 1.57 -15.50 0.44
N ALA A 194 2.74 -16.13 0.62
CA ALA A 194 3.05 -16.92 1.80
C ALA A 194 2.74 -16.11 3.08
N VAL A 195 1.99 -16.70 4.01
CA VAL A 195 1.50 -15.99 5.22
C VAL A 195 2.64 -15.30 5.97
N SER A 196 3.81 -15.94 6.01
CA SER A 196 5.01 -15.42 6.66
C SER A 196 5.64 -14.19 5.98
N GLN A 197 5.35 -13.97 4.71
CA GLN A 197 5.84 -12.84 3.92
C GLN A 197 4.83 -11.68 3.89
N ARG A 198 3.64 -11.82 4.48
CA ARG A 198 2.65 -10.74 4.51
C ARG A 198 3.06 -9.65 5.48
N SER A 199 2.80 -8.40 5.09
CA SER A 199 2.94 -7.26 5.99
C SER A 199 1.81 -7.27 7.01
N ILE A 200 2.14 -6.94 8.26
CA ILE A 200 1.24 -6.93 9.41
C ILE A 200 1.35 -5.55 10.03
N GLN A 201 0.23 -4.85 10.12
CA GLN A 201 0.16 -3.57 10.80
C GLN A 201 0.06 -3.80 12.31
N LEU A 202 1.07 -3.34 13.06
CA LEU A 202 1.11 -3.43 14.52
C LEU A 202 0.50 -2.20 15.20
N GLU A 203 0.62 -1.04 14.57
CA GLU A 203 0.09 0.23 15.09
C GLU A 203 -0.23 1.17 13.93
N SER A 204 -1.31 1.93 14.05
CA SER A 204 -1.68 2.99 13.13
C SER A 204 -2.37 4.09 13.93
N LYS A 205 -1.68 5.21 14.12
CA LYS A 205 -2.16 6.37 14.88
C LYS A 205 -1.96 7.68 14.11
N GLY A 206 -2.98 8.54 14.11
CA GLY A 206 -2.94 9.90 13.57
C GLY A 206 -3.39 10.92 14.62
N LEU A 207 -2.76 12.08 14.68
CA LEU A 207 -3.12 13.14 15.63
C LEU A 207 -2.75 14.54 15.11
N THR A 208 -3.69 15.49 15.21
CA THR A 208 -3.41 16.92 15.00
C THR A 208 -2.96 17.55 16.32
N LEU A 209 -1.74 18.11 16.32
CA LEU A 209 -1.08 18.73 17.46
C LEU A 209 -1.07 20.25 17.28
N GLN A 210 -1.36 21.00 18.35
CA GLN A 210 -1.43 22.47 18.29
C GLN A 210 -0.18 23.13 18.93
N ASN A 211 0.11 22.85 20.20
CA ASN A 211 1.10 23.60 21.00
C ASN A 211 2.29 22.73 21.45
N SER A 212 3.20 22.35 20.55
CA SER A 212 4.39 21.52 20.87
C SER A 212 4.05 20.26 21.67
N GLN A 213 2.90 19.68 21.36
CA GLN A 213 2.34 18.54 22.07
C GLN A 213 3.04 17.25 21.62
N TRP A 214 2.94 16.23 22.46
CA TRP A 214 3.50 14.91 22.20
C TRP A 214 2.41 13.92 21.79
N MET A 215 2.64 13.22 20.68
CA MET A 215 1.97 11.97 20.36
C MET A 215 2.81 10.81 20.91
N ASN A 216 2.38 10.27 22.05
CA ASN A 216 3.02 9.13 22.70
C ASN A 216 2.25 7.84 22.43
N GLY A 217 2.96 6.72 22.45
CA GLY A 217 2.36 5.40 22.42
C GLY A 217 3.37 4.28 22.53
N THR A 218 2.86 3.06 22.37
CA THR A 218 3.63 1.83 22.50
C THR A 218 3.26 0.87 21.38
N VAL A 219 4.24 0.10 20.92
CA VAL A 219 4.02 -1.00 19.98
C VAL A 219 4.48 -2.28 20.66
N ILE A 220 3.64 -3.31 20.62
CA ILE A 220 4.00 -4.63 21.16
C ILE A 220 4.51 -5.49 20.01
N VAL A 221 5.73 -5.98 20.15
CA VAL A 221 6.32 -6.99 19.27
C VAL A 221 6.43 -8.27 20.09
N ASP A 222 5.65 -9.30 19.74
CA ASP A 222 5.78 -10.61 20.37
C ASP A 222 6.76 -11.52 19.59
N SER A 223 6.93 -12.77 20.02
CA SER A 223 7.86 -13.70 19.40
C SER A 223 7.48 -14.18 18.00
N THR A 224 6.23 -13.97 17.56
CA THR A 224 5.71 -14.39 16.26
C THR A 224 5.81 -13.30 15.19
N VAL A 225 6.04 -12.04 15.59
CA VAL A 225 6.30 -10.90 14.71
C VAL A 225 7.70 -10.32 14.95
N GLY A 226 8.13 -9.38 14.10
CA GLY A 226 9.34 -8.60 14.34
C GLY A 226 10.28 -8.54 13.15
N LYS A 227 10.14 -9.44 12.18
CA LYS A 227 10.93 -9.38 10.94
C LYS A 227 10.50 -8.18 10.11
N ASP A 228 11.46 -7.53 9.47
CA ASP A 228 11.24 -6.38 8.58
C ASP A 228 10.41 -5.26 9.23
N THR A 229 10.50 -5.08 10.55
CA THR A 229 9.73 -4.04 11.26
C THR A 229 10.11 -2.63 10.79
N LEU A 230 9.13 -1.86 10.33
CA LEU A 230 9.29 -0.47 9.88
C LEU A 230 8.40 0.47 10.71
N PHE A 231 9.02 1.52 11.24
CA PHE A 231 8.33 2.68 11.77
C PHE A 231 8.28 3.75 10.67
N LEU A 232 7.08 4.13 10.24
CA LEU A 232 6.85 5.20 9.27
C LEU A 232 6.09 6.36 9.95
N ILE A 233 6.65 7.55 9.88
CA ILE A 233 6.08 8.78 10.40
C ILE A 233 5.84 9.73 9.23
N THR A 234 4.67 10.36 9.16
CA THR A 234 4.39 11.44 8.20
C THR A 234 3.89 12.71 8.90
N TRP A 235 4.05 13.86 8.24
CA TRP A 235 3.64 15.15 8.78
C TRP A 235 3.09 16.11 7.73
N THR A 236 2.38 17.16 8.15
CA THR A 236 1.78 18.15 7.22
C THR A 236 2.58 19.41 7.04
N THR A 237 3.38 19.87 8.01
CA THR A 237 4.12 21.15 7.92
C THR A 237 5.62 20.96 7.99
N GLN A 238 6.16 20.65 9.17
CA GLN A 238 7.59 20.59 9.46
C GLN A 238 7.98 19.23 10.08
N PRO A 239 9.21 18.74 9.86
CA PRO A 239 9.65 17.48 10.46
C PRO A 239 9.47 17.49 12.00
N PRO A 240 8.81 16.47 12.58
CA PRO A 240 8.64 16.37 14.01
C PRO A 240 9.93 15.95 14.71
N GLN A 241 10.00 16.16 16.02
CA GLN A 241 10.98 15.48 16.85
C GLN A 241 10.53 14.03 17.05
N ILE A 242 11.41 13.08 16.70
CA ILE A 242 11.12 11.65 16.77
C ILE A 242 11.99 11.01 17.84
N LEU A 243 11.36 10.38 18.83
CA LEU A 243 12.03 9.55 19.81
C LEU A 243 11.44 8.15 19.79
N LEU A 244 12.30 7.14 19.67
CA LEU A 244 11.96 5.73 19.68
C LEU A 244 12.87 5.01 20.67
N TRP A 245 12.31 4.13 21.49
CA TRP A 245 13.04 3.28 22.42
C TRP A 245 12.64 1.83 22.23
N ASP A 246 13.65 0.96 22.24
CA ASP A 246 13.44 -0.48 22.21
C ASP A 246 13.03 -1.03 23.59
N PRO A 247 12.67 -2.32 23.70
CA PRO A 247 12.26 -2.94 24.95
C PRO A 247 13.33 -2.96 26.05
N SER A 248 14.61 -2.75 25.72
CA SER A 248 15.70 -2.57 26.71
C SER A 248 15.79 -1.13 27.25
N GLY A 249 15.01 -0.19 26.69
CA GLY A 249 15.14 1.23 26.99
C GLY A 249 16.26 1.92 26.21
N GLN A 250 16.89 1.26 25.24
CA GLN A 250 17.88 1.90 24.39
C GLN A 250 17.18 2.75 23.33
N LYS A 251 17.61 4.00 23.21
CA LYS A 251 17.10 4.91 22.18
C LYS A 251 17.56 4.45 20.80
N GLN A 252 16.62 4.38 19.87
CA GLN A 252 16.84 4.00 18.49
C GLN A 252 16.87 5.26 17.61
N GLY A 253 17.82 5.30 16.67
CA GLY A 253 18.06 6.42 15.76
C GLY A 253 18.23 5.94 14.32
N GLY A 254 18.76 6.81 13.45
CA GLY A 254 19.00 6.44 12.04
C GLY A 254 17.77 6.54 11.14
N PHE A 255 16.76 7.32 11.53
CA PHE A 255 15.62 7.62 10.66
C PHE A 255 16.10 8.26 9.35
N VAL A 256 15.65 7.71 8.23
CA VAL A 256 15.75 8.38 6.93
C VAL A 256 14.64 9.41 6.88
N VAL A 257 15.00 10.68 6.73
CA VAL A 257 14.06 11.81 6.73
C VAL A 257 13.98 12.41 5.34
N ASP A 258 12.82 12.29 4.70
CA ASP A 258 12.50 12.96 3.45
C ASP A 258 11.58 14.17 3.72
N LYS A 259 12.18 15.35 3.68
CA LYS A 259 11.47 16.62 3.92
C LYS A 259 10.53 17.00 2.78
N ASN A 260 10.79 16.53 1.56
CA ASN A 260 10.00 16.88 0.39
C ASN A 260 8.66 16.15 0.40
N THR A 261 8.71 14.83 0.63
CA THR A 261 7.52 13.98 0.75
C THR A 261 6.92 13.98 2.16
N LYS A 262 7.53 14.71 3.09
CA LYS A 262 7.08 14.91 4.48
C LYS A 262 6.93 13.61 5.25
N MET A 263 7.94 12.75 5.17
CA MET A 263 7.96 11.47 5.86
C MET A 263 9.34 11.13 6.40
N ALA A 264 9.36 10.33 7.47
CA ALA A 264 10.56 9.74 8.01
C ALA A 264 10.28 8.27 8.32
N TYR A 265 11.26 7.42 8.08
CA TYR A 265 11.12 6.01 8.40
C TYR A 265 12.38 5.41 8.99
N LEU A 266 12.20 4.36 9.79
CA LEU A 266 13.28 3.56 10.35
C LEU A 266 12.95 2.08 10.18
N GLN A 267 13.81 1.40 9.44
CA GLN A 267 13.80 -0.06 9.33
C GLN A 267 14.62 -0.64 10.47
N ILE A 268 13.99 -1.48 11.31
CA ILE A 268 14.72 -2.20 12.37
C ILE A 268 15.52 -3.34 11.73
N PRO A 269 16.86 -3.40 11.95
CA PRO A 269 17.67 -4.46 11.38
C PRO A 269 17.32 -5.84 11.95
N GLY A 270 17.24 -6.84 11.07
CA GLY A 270 16.98 -8.23 11.46
C GLY A 270 15.57 -8.44 12.05
N ILE A 271 15.49 -9.13 13.18
CA ILE A 271 14.25 -9.34 13.92
C ILE A 271 14.20 -8.33 15.06
N ALA A 272 13.15 -7.49 15.06
CA ALA A 272 12.91 -6.54 16.13
C ALA A 272 12.80 -7.25 17.48
N LYS A 273 13.44 -6.68 18.50
CA LYS A 273 13.44 -7.22 19.85
C LYS A 273 12.01 -7.38 20.38
N VAL A 274 11.73 -8.56 20.93
CA VAL A 274 10.45 -8.88 21.58
C VAL A 274 10.25 -7.99 22.80
N GLY A 275 9.05 -7.45 22.94
CA GLY A 275 8.61 -6.63 24.06
C GLY A 275 7.92 -5.34 23.62
N THR A 276 7.80 -4.41 24.55
CA THR A 276 7.14 -3.13 24.33
C THR A 276 8.12 -2.07 23.84
N TRP A 277 7.95 -1.65 22.59
CA TRP A 277 8.61 -0.49 22.02
C TRP A 277 7.84 0.77 22.39
N LYS A 278 8.55 1.87 22.68
CA LYS A 278 7.95 3.16 23.07
C LYS A 278 8.30 4.21 22.03
N TYR A 279 7.34 5.03 21.65
CA TYR A 279 7.58 6.17 20.78
C TYR A 279 6.98 7.45 21.36
N SER A 280 7.65 8.56 21.06
CA SER A 280 7.21 9.91 21.41
C SER A 280 7.53 10.83 20.23
N LEU A 281 6.49 11.39 19.62
CA LEU A 281 6.61 12.33 18.50
C LEU A 281 6.14 13.71 18.93
N GLN A 282 6.99 14.74 18.79
CA GLN A 282 6.62 16.12 19.13
C GLN A 282 6.46 16.96 17.88
N ALA A 283 5.40 17.75 17.85
CA ALA A 283 5.16 18.72 16.79
C ALA A 283 4.21 19.85 17.25
N SER A 284 4.17 20.92 16.46
CA SER A 284 3.32 22.09 16.67
C SER A 284 2.52 22.41 15.42
N SER A 285 1.25 22.76 15.62
CA SER A 285 0.29 23.18 14.58
C SER A 285 0.30 22.32 13.32
N GLN A 286 0.27 20.98 13.47
CA GLN A 286 0.27 20.05 12.34
C GLN A 286 -0.31 18.69 12.68
N THR A 287 -0.63 17.93 11.64
CA THR A 287 -1.04 16.53 11.79
C THR A 287 0.18 15.64 11.63
N LEU A 288 0.34 14.71 12.57
CA LEU A 288 1.31 13.61 12.50
C LEU A 288 0.58 12.29 12.34
N THR A 289 1.18 11.38 11.57
CA THR A 289 0.78 9.98 11.57
C THR A 289 1.98 9.11 11.92
N LEU A 290 1.71 8.00 12.59
CA LEU A 290 2.62 6.89 12.79
C LEU A 290 1.93 5.62 12.29
N THR A 291 2.66 4.87 11.48
CA THR A 291 2.32 3.49 11.18
C THR A 291 3.52 2.61 11.47
N VAL A 292 3.26 1.48 12.12
CA VAL A 292 4.26 0.46 12.38
C VAL A 292 3.81 -0.84 11.73
N THR A 293 4.65 -1.34 10.84
CA THR A 293 4.44 -2.60 10.14
C THR A 293 5.54 -3.58 10.48
N SER A 294 5.24 -4.87 10.36
CA SER A 294 6.16 -5.97 10.61
C SER A 294 5.76 -7.19 9.79
N ARG A 295 6.55 -8.25 9.84
CA ARG A 295 6.23 -9.56 9.27
C ARG A 295 6.42 -10.65 10.31
N ALA A 296 5.95 -11.85 9.97
CA ALA A 296 6.19 -13.02 10.79
C ALA A 296 7.69 -13.21 11.05
N SER A 297 8.06 -13.42 12.31
CA SER A 297 9.45 -13.69 12.71
C SER A 297 9.96 -15.01 12.14
N ASN A 298 9.06 -15.97 11.95
CA ASN A 298 9.33 -17.30 11.42
C ASN A 298 8.23 -17.76 10.45
N ALA A 299 8.62 -18.45 9.38
CA ALA A 299 7.69 -19.00 8.41
C ALA A 299 6.88 -20.20 8.92
N THR A 300 7.39 -20.95 9.91
CA THR A 300 6.71 -22.14 10.44
C THR A 300 5.74 -21.83 11.59
N LEU A 301 5.81 -20.63 12.16
CA LEU A 301 4.97 -20.17 13.26
C LEU A 301 4.49 -18.74 12.97
N PRO A 302 3.60 -18.56 11.99
CA PRO A 302 3.07 -17.24 11.69
C PRO A 302 2.20 -16.73 12.85
N PRO A 303 2.14 -15.40 13.06
CA PRO A 303 1.27 -14.78 14.03
C PRO A 303 -0.21 -15.01 13.70
N ILE A 304 -1.06 -14.98 14.73
CA ILE A 304 -2.50 -14.91 14.53
C ILE A 304 -2.84 -13.50 14.04
N THR A 305 -3.43 -13.40 12.86
CA THR A 305 -3.84 -12.13 12.27
C THR A 305 -5.36 -12.06 12.14
N VAL A 306 -5.96 -10.93 12.52
CA VAL A 306 -7.37 -10.63 12.26
C VAL A 306 -7.43 -9.67 11.08
N THR A 307 -8.16 -10.05 10.03
CA THR A 307 -8.44 -9.16 8.90
C THR A 307 -9.91 -8.78 8.94
N SER A 308 -10.20 -7.50 9.17
CA SER A 308 -11.56 -6.98 9.05
C SER A 308 -11.85 -6.67 7.58
N LYS A 309 -12.98 -7.16 7.07
CA LYS A 309 -13.50 -6.79 5.74
C LYS A 309 -14.84 -6.09 5.94
N THR A 310 -14.95 -4.84 5.49
CA THR A 310 -16.18 -4.05 5.58
C THR A 310 -16.71 -3.81 4.18
N ASN A 311 -17.85 -4.42 3.83
CA ASN A 311 -18.44 -4.35 2.48
C ASN A 311 -19.39 -3.15 2.27
N LYS A 312 -19.41 -2.14 3.16
CA LYS A 312 -20.33 -0.99 3.07
C LYS A 312 -19.68 0.30 3.58
N ASP A 313 -19.84 1.39 2.83
CA ASP A 313 -19.37 2.76 3.15
C ASP A 313 -20.05 3.40 4.37
N THR A 314 -21.01 2.73 4.99
CA THR A 314 -21.65 3.19 6.24
C THR A 314 -21.49 2.15 7.34
N SER A 315 -20.55 2.39 8.23
CA SER A 315 -20.45 1.67 9.50
C SER A 315 -21.60 2.12 10.42
N LYS A 316 -22.74 1.42 10.36
CA LYS A 316 -23.68 1.40 11.50
C LYS A 316 -23.23 0.28 12.44
N PHE A 317 -22.76 0.68 13.61
CA PHE A 317 -22.45 -0.22 14.72
C PHE A 317 -23.73 -0.99 15.12
N PRO A 318 -23.67 -2.31 15.44
CA PRO A 318 -22.52 -3.20 15.52
C PRO A 318 -22.61 -4.29 14.45
N ASN A 319 -22.08 -4.11 13.25
CA ASN A 319 -21.95 -5.22 12.29
C ASN A 319 -20.59 -5.16 11.60
N SER A 320 -19.56 -5.64 12.29
CA SER A 320 -18.34 -6.14 11.64
C SER A 320 -18.17 -7.60 12.01
N GLN A 321 -18.21 -8.48 11.01
CA GLN A 321 -17.84 -9.89 11.19
C GLN A 321 -16.33 -9.98 10.96
N GLY A 322 -15.56 -10.03 12.04
CA GLY A 322 -14.14 -10.40 11.96
C GLY A 322 -14.05 -11.92 11.75
N GLN A 323 -13.35 -12.35 10.69
CA GLN A 323 -12.96 -13.75 10.54
C GLN A 323 -11.55 -13.93 11.09
N CYS A 324 -11.43 -14.55 12.26
CA CYS A 324 -10.14 -15.03 12.76
C CYS A 324 -9.73 -16.26 11.94
N HIS A 325 -8.55 -16.24 11.34
CA HIS A 325 -7.94 -17.43 10.74
C HIS A 325 -6.86 -17.93 11.71
N SER A 326 -7.05 -19.13 12.25
CA SER A 326 -5.98 -19.87 12.93
C SER A 326 -5.27 -20.75 11.90
N PRO A 327 -3.94 -20.91 11.98
CA PRO A 327 -3.27 -22.01 11.30
C PRO A 327 -3.56 -23.30 12.06
N ASP A 328 -4.24 -24.25 11.42
CA ASP A 328 -4.24 -25.67 11.83
C ASP A 328 -2.91 -26.33 11.43
#